data_AF-A0A9W9RMN6-F1
#
_entry.id   AF-A0A9W9RMN6-F1
#
_cell.length_a   1.000
_cell.length_b   1.000
_cell.length_c   1.000
_cell.angle_alpha   90.00
_cell.angle_beta   90.00
_cell.angle_gamma   90.00
#
_symmetry.space_group_name_H-M   'P 1'
#
loop_
_entity.id
_entity.type
_entity.pdbx_description
1 polymer ?
#
loop_
_entity_poly.entity_id
_entity_poly.type
_entity_poly.pdbx_seq_one_letter_code
_entity_poly.pdbx_strand_id
1 'polypeptide(L)'
;MEGPFGRCLSSPLFTFQVGPDKKEITVHSSALADLSQSLNTLINGEMLEAKSRRADWSDVDVDTFTRLCEFAYLRDYTPPSCRLIDGCSPIMETSKPMVKHKKRKKGYKFLPEPEPAPAPEVDLSAEEAPQPGSVELPYKERSVWTQHLHDVFQENIRIPASHKTSNSTQKFAPPKSTGPWEDFSLVFVEQVQLDVLADKYGIEDLRYLVLSKLHQTLRSFKLYDDAGVAGIFEFVRFVYSNTPPDHGNICDPLRTLVALYVASVLGQIGEHEAFKELLEEGGAFVADFWRIIWSSENDTPT
;
A
#
# COMPACT_ATOMS: atom_id res chain seq x y z
N MET A 1 18.87 -24.50 -20.40
CA MET A 1 18.64 -23.41 -19.43
C MET A 1 18.42 -24.06 -18.07
N GLU A 2 19.42 -24.06 -17.17
CA GLU A 2 19.40 -24.89 -15.95
C GLU A 2 18.86 -24.18 -14.70
N GLY A 3 18.68 -22.86 -14.73
CA GLY A 3 18.15 -22.09 -13.60
C GLY A 3 16.62 -22.13 -13.46
N PRO A 4 16.07 -21.88 -12.26
CA PRO A 4 14.63 -21.85 -12.01
C PRO A 4 13.90 -20.85 -12.92
N PHE A 5 14.48 -19.66 -13.12
CA PHE A 5 13.94 -18.66 -14.04
C PHE A 5 13.98 -19.14 -15.50
N GLY A 6 15.03 -19.85 -15.91
CA GLY A 6 15.13 -20.43 -17.25
C GLY A 6 14.10 -21.52 -17.52
N ARG A 7 13.78 -22.33 -16.50
CA ARG A 7 12.64 -23.27 -16.56
C ARG A 7 11.31 -22.52 -16.71
N CYS A 8 11.17 -21.38 -16.03
CA CYS A 8 9.98 -20.56 -16.15
C CYS A 8 9.75 -20.08 -17.59
N LEU A 9 10.78 -19.49 -18.20
CA LEU A 9 10.74 -19.02 -19.59
C LEU A 9 10.57 -20.13 -20.63
N SER A 10 10.92 -21.37 -20.28
CA SER A 10 10.74 -22.53 -21.16
C SER A 10 9.37 -23.19 -20.99
N SER A 11 8.58 -22.77 -20.00
CA SER A 11 7.27 -23.35 -19.75
C SER A 11 6.23 -22.88 -20.79
N PRO A 12 5.19 -23.68 -21.06
CA PRO A 12 4.19 -23.29 -22.04
C PRO A 12 3.41 -22.06 -21.57
N LEU A 13 2.89 -21.29 -22.53
CA LEU A 13 2.16 -20.06 -22.25
C LEU A 13 0.69 -20.34 -21.91
N PHE A 14 0.13 -19.51 -21.04
CA PHE A 14 -1.26 -19.56 -20.62
C PHE A 14 -1.87 -18.16 -20.66
N THR A 15 -3.09 -18.03 -21.18
CA THR A 15 -3.74 -16.74 -21.41
C THR A 15 -4.89 -16.52 -20.42
N PHE A 16 -4.90 -15.38 -19.73
CA PHE A 16 -5.99 -14.95 -18.87
C PHE A 16 -6.80 -13.85 -19.58
N GLN A 17 -8.12 -13.94 -19.51
CA GLN A 17 -9.05 -12.89 -19.92
C GLN A 17 -9.46 -12.10 -18.68
N VAL A 18 -8.89 -10.91 -18.51
CA VAL A 18 -8.94 -10.16 -17.25
C VAL A 18 -9.82 -8.92 -17.38
N GLY A 19 -10.63 -8.67 -16.35
CA GLY A 19 -11.52 -7.52 -16.25
C GLY A 19 -12.76 -7.60 -17.15
N PRO A 20 -13.66 -6.60 -17.06
CA PRO A 20 -14.94 -6.60 -17.78
C PRO A 20 -14.75 -6.60 -19.31
N ASP A 21 -13.67 -5.98 -19.79
CA ASP A 21 -13.31 -5.93 -21.21
C ASP A 21 -12.63 -7.22 -21.71
N LYS A 22 -12.45 -8.22 -20.84
CA LYS A 22 -11.80 -9.50 -21.13
C LYS A 22 -10.44 -9.34 -21.80
N LYS A 23 -9.63 -8.41 -21.28
CA LYS A 23 -8.30 -8.12 -21.81
C LYS A 23 -7.44 -9.39 -21.75
N GLU A 24 -6.89 -9.80 -22.89
CA GLU A 24 -6.05 -11.01 -22.95
C GLU A 24 -4.62 -10.70 -22.49
N ILE A 25 -4.20 -11.36 -21.40
CA ILE A 25 -2.84 -11.27 -20.86
C ILE A 25 -2.24 -12.67 -20.84
N THR A 26 -1.08 -12.85 -21.49
CA THR A 26 -0.43 -14.16 -21.63
C THR A 26 0.83 -14.22 -20.78
N VAL A 27 0.98 -15.28 -19.99
CA VAL A 27 2.10 -15.49 -19.06
C VAL A 27 2.65 -16.91 -19.17
N HIS A 28 3.87 -17.12 -18.67
CA HIS A 28 4.46 -18.45 -18.54
C HIS A 28 3.73 -19.25 -17.46
N SER A 29 3.27 -20.45 -17.78
CA SER A 29 2.45 -21.25 -16.85
C SER A 29 3.09 -21.47 -15.49
N SER A 30 4.37 -21.81 -15.47
CA SER A 30 5.09 -22.08 -14.23
C SER A 30 5.18 -20.86 -13.32
N ALA A 31 5.17 -19.63 -13.87
CA ALA A 31 5.24 -18.42 -13.06
C ALA A 31 4.09 -18.36 -12.03
N LEU A 32 2.86 -18.69 -12.46
CA LEU A 32 1.68 -18.70 -11.60
C LEU A 32 1.40 -20.08 -10.98
N ALA A 33 1.66 -21.16 -11.71
CA ALA A 33 1.43 -22.51 -11.20
C ALA A 33 2.30 -22.83 -9.97
N ASP A 34 3.53 -22.31 -9.92
CA ASP A 34 4.44 -22.52 -8.80
C ASP A 34 4.07 -21.67 -7.56
N LEU A 35 3.07 -20.79 -7.64
CA LEU A 35 2.62 -19.97 -6.51
C LEU A 35 1.71 -20.72 -5.54
N SER A 36 0.87 -21.63 -6.04
CA SER A 36 -0.03 -22.41 -5.21
C SER A 36 -0.57 -23.65 -5.92
N GLN A 37 -1.03 -24.62 -5.13
CA GLN A 37 -1.65 -25.84 -5.68
C GLN A 37 -2.93 -25.53 -6.47
N SER A 38 -3.71 -24.53 -6.05
CA SER A 38 -4.93 -24.11 -6.73
C SER A 38 -4.63 -23.57 -8.13
N LEU A 39 -3.63 -22.69 -8.26
CA LEU A 39 -3.21 -22.16 -9.56
C LEU A 39 -2.57 -23.25 -10.44
N ASN A 40 -1.78 -24.14 -9.86
CA ASN A 40 -1.24 -25.28 -10.59
C ASN A 40 -2.37 -26.16 -11.16
N THR A 41 -3.41 -26.41 -10.39
CA THR A 41 -4.58 -27.19 -10.82
C THR A 41 -5.36 -26.47 -11.94
N LEU A 42 -5.53 -25.15 -11.83
CA LEU A 42 -6.17 -24.33 -12.88
C LEU A 42 -5.40 -24.36 -14.20
N ILE A 43 -4.07 -24.27 -14.13
CA ILE A 43 -3.20 -24.06 -15.29
C ILE A 43 -2.77 -25.38 -15.95
N ASN A 44 -2.47 -26.40 -15.14
CA ASN A 44 -1.89 -27.68 -15.56
C ASN A 44 -2.78 -28.89 -15.24
N GLY A 45 -3.96 -28.69 -14.65
CA GLY A 45 -4.88 -29.79 -14.33
C GLY A 45 -5.69 -30.28 -15.53
N GLU A 46 -6.86 -30.87 -15.26
CA GLU A 46 -7.70 -31.51 -16.28
C GLU A 46 -8.95 -30.71 -16.65
N MET A 47 -9.10 -29.52 -16.08
CA MET A 47 -10.23 -28.62 -16.33
C MET A 47 -10.20 -28.04 -17.75
N LEU A 48 -11.31 -27.45 -18.19
CA LEU A 48 -11.42 -26.86 -19.52
C LEU A 48 -10.40 -25.74 -19.72
N GLU A 49 -10.10 -24.99 -18.67
CA GLU A 49 -9.15 -23.90 -18.64
C GLU A 49 -7.73 -24.40 -18.92
N ALA A 50 -7.31 -25.47 -18.25
CA ALA A 50 -6.02 -26.11 -18.46
C ALA A 50 -5.88 -26.67 -19.89
N LYS A 51 -6.95 -27.32 -20.42
CA LYS A 51 -6.97 -27.90 -21.76
C LYS A 51 -6.97 -26.84 -22.87
N SER A 52 -7.73 -25.77 -22.69
CA SER A 52 -7.81 -24.65 -23.64
C SER A 52 -6.67 -23.65 -23.48
N ARG A 53 -5.87 -23.78 -22.41
CA ARG A 53 -4.78 -22.87 -22.02
C ARG A 53 -5.26 -21.44 -21.80
N ARG A 54 -6.52 -21.30 -21.36
CA ARG A 54 -7.24 -20.04 -21.21
C ARG A 54 -8.09 -20.05 -19.96
N ALA A 55 -8.06 -18.97 -19.16
CA ALA A 55 -8.97 -18.79 -18.02
C ALA A 55 -9.69 -17.43 -18.09
N ASP A 56 -10.97 -17.41 -17.69
CA ASP A 56 -11.78 -16.20 -17.59
C ASP A 56 -11.73 -15.65 -16.16
N TRP A 57 -11.09 -14.50 -15.99
CA TRP A 57 -10.94 -13.73 -14.75
C TRP A 57 -11.55 -12.33 -14.95
N SER A 58 -12.76 -12.27 -15.52
CA SER A 58 -13.48 -11.02 -15.76
C SER A 58 -13.88 -10.27 -14.49
N ASP A 59 -13.87 -10.94 -13.33
CA ASP A 59 -14.09 -10.37 -12.00
C ASP A 59 -12.83 -9.72 -11.39
N VAL A 60 -11.65 -9.94 -11.99
CA VAL A 60 -10.38 -9.43 -11.48
C VAL A 60 -9.93 -8.20 -12.27
N ASP A 61 -9.61 -7.12 -11.56
CA ASP A 61 -9.07 -5.91 -12.18
C ASP A 61 -7.70 -6.15 -12.81
N VAL A 62 -7.45 -5.49 -13.95
CA VAL A 62 -6.20 -5.62 -14.72
C VAL A 62 -4.98 -5.27 -13.88
N ASP A 63 -5.07 -4.24 -13.03
CA ASP A 63 -3.96 -3.80 -12.18
C ASP A 63 -3.68 -4.81 -11.05
N THR A 64 -4.73 -5.40 -10.46
CA THR A 64 -4.61 -6.47 -9.47
C THR A 64 -3.95 -7.71 -10.07
N PHE A 65 -4.36 -8.12 -11.28
CA PHE A 65 -3.71 -9.21 -12.00
C PHE A 65 -2.26 -8.89 -12.37
N THR A 66 -1.98 -7.64 -12.76
CA THR A 66 -0.62 -7.20 -13.09
C THR A 66 0.30 -7.32 -11.89
N ARG A 67 -0.15 -6.93 -10.69
CA ARG A 67 0.64 -7.08 -9.45
C ARG A 67 0.85 -8.53 -9.04
N LEU A 68 -0.15 -9.40 -9.25
CA LEU A 68 0.03 -10.84 -9.08
C LEU A 68 1.12 -11.37 -10.03
N CYS A 69 1.15 -10.89 -11.27
CA CYS A 69 2.20 -11.24 -12.23
C CYS A 69 3.58 -10.71 -11.80
N GLU A 70 3.68 -9.46 -11.36
CA GLU A 70 4.93 -8.92 -10.80
C GLU A 70 5.45 -9.82 -9.68
N PHE A 71 4.58 -10.19 -8.74
CA PHE A 71 4.95 -11.11 -7.66
C PHE A 71 5.39 -12.49 -8.19
N ALA A 72 4.71 -13.02 -9.20
CA ALA A 72 5.04 -14.31 -9.81
C ALA A 72 6.47 -14.33 -10.39
N TYR A 73 6.89 -13.24 -11.04
CA TYR A 73 8.20 -13.16 -11.68
C TYR A 73 9.32 -12.63 -10.77
N LEU A 74 9.00 -11.69 -9.88
CA LEU A 74 9.99 -10.93 -9.10
C LEU A 74 9.98 -11.28 -7.61
N ARG A 75 8.97 -12.04 -7.14
CA ARG A 75 8.68 -12.26 -5.70
C ARG A 75 8.45 -10.96 -4.93
N ASP A 76 8.05 -9.92 -5.66
CA ASP A 76 7.70 -8.60 -5.17
C ASP A 76 6.70 -7.94 -6.14
N TYR A 77 5.97 -6.92 -5.69
CA TYR A 77 5.03 -6.16 -6.54
C TYR A 77 5.12 -4.66 -6.26
N THR A 78 4.77 -3.83 -7.24
CA THR A 78 4.74 -2.37 -7.08
C THR A 78 3.41 -1.94 -6.45
N PRO A 79 3.39 -1.34 -5.25
CA PRO A 79 2.14 -0.93 -4.64
C PRO A 79 1.46 0.21 -5.40
N PRO A 80 0.13 0.33 -5.28
CA PRO A 80 -0.60 1.46 -5.84
C PRO A 80 -0.05 2.80 -5.34
N SER A 81 -0.06 3.79 -6.23
CA SER A 81 0.25 5.18 -5.89
C SER A 81 -1.04 5.92 -5.55
N CYS A 82 -0.99 6.82 -4.57
CA CYS A 82 -2.12 7.71 -4.26
C CYS A 82 -2.43 8.63 -5.44
N ARG A 83 -3.70 8.96 -5.64
CA ARG A 83 -4.13 9.91 -6.68
C ARG A 83 -4.26 11.30 -6.07
N LEU A 84 -4.03 12.34 -6.86
CA LEU A 84 -4.30 13.71 -6.45
C LEU A 84 -5.80 13.98 -6.59
N ILE A 85 -6.41 14.59 -5.59
CA ILE A 85 -7.80 15.08 -5.64
C ILE A 85 -7.85 16.26 -6.61
N ASP A 86 -8.70 16.16 -7.62
CA ASP A 86 -8.89 17.21 -8.62
C ASP A 86 -9.24 18.56 -7.95
N GLY A 87 -8.43 19.59 -8.22
CA GLY A 87 -8.61 20.94 -7.67
C GLY A 87 -7.76 21.28 -6.45
N CYS A 88 -7.08 20.31 -5.83
CA CYS A 88 -6.03 20.58 -4.83
C CYS A 88 -4.66 20.23 -5.42
N SER A 89 -3.91 21.22 -5.84
CA SER A 89 -2.50 21.06 -6.21
C SER A 89 -1.62 21.80 -5.20
N PRO A 90 -0.41 21.30 -4.90
CA PRO A 90 0.58 22.11 -4.21
C PRO A 90 0.78 23.40 -5.02
N ILE A 91 0.68 24.55 -4.36
CA ILE A 91 1.06 25.83 -4.96
C ILE A 91 2.58 25.77 -5.15
N MET A 92 3.04 25.25 -6.30
CA MET A 92 4.42 25.44 -6.71
C MET A 92 4.57 26.92 -7.04
N GLU A 93 5.28 27.67 -6.19
CA GLU A 93 5.67 29.05 -6.46
C GLU A 93 6.38 29.12 -7.81
N THR A 94 5.65 29.57 -8.82
CA THR A 94 6.21 29.81 -10.15
C THR A 94 7.10 31.05 -10.06
N SER A 95 8.40 30.80 -10.11
CA SER A 95 9.44 31.78 -10.43
C SER A 95 8.96 32.75 -11.52
N LYS A 96 8.99 34.06 -11.23
CA LYS A 96 8.55 35.16 -12.11
C LYS A 96 9.08 35.01 -13.55
N PRO A 97 8.26 35.23 -14.60
CA PRO A 97 8.76 35.24 -15.97
C PRO A 97 9.45 36.58 -16.28
N MET A 98 10.76 36.52 -16.56
CA MET A 98 11.51 37.65 -17.14
C MET A 98 11.18 37.80 -18.63
N VAL A 99 10.66 38.97 -18.99
CA VAL A 99 10.32 39.39 -20.36
C VAL A 99 11.57 39.39 -21.24
N LYS A 100 11.54 38.63 -22.34
CA LYS A 100 12.58 38.64 -23.38
C LYS A 100 12.45 39.90 -24.23
N HIS A 101 13.50 40.72 -24.29
CA HIS A 101 13.72 41.71 -25.35
C HIS A 101 15.05 41.43 -26.05
N LYS A 102 14.97 41.35 -27.38
CA LYS A 102 16.01 40.90 -28.31
C LYS A 102 16.68 42.12 -28.94
N LYS A 103 17.99 42.34 -28.76
CA LYS A 103 18.81 43.18 -29.67
C LYS A 103 20.23 42.62 -29.87
N ARG A 104 20.81 42.99 -31.02
CA ARG A 104 21.84 42.32 -31.86
C ARG A 104 23.29 42.76 -31.60
N LYS A 105 24.23 41.82 -31.87
CA LYS A 105 25.57 41.91 -32.54
C LYS A 105 26.69 42.84 -32.00
N LYS A 106 27.85 42.27 -31.61
CA LYS A 106 29.15 42.12 -32.38
C LYS A 106 30.40 42.08 -31.44
N GLY A 107 31.36 41.17 -31.72
CA GLY A 107 32.79 41.49 -31.84
C GLY A 107 33.82 41.18 -30.71
N TYR A 108 34.68 40.18 -30.98
CA TYR A 108 36.13 40.03 -30.69
C TYR A 108 36.73 39.57 -29.31
N LYS A 109 37.45 38.42 -29.41
CA LYS A 109 38.84 38.05 -29.00
C LYS A 109 39.28 37.79 -27.53
N PHE A 110 39.66 36.52 -27.30
CA PHE A 110 40.87 35.89 -26.69
C PHE A 110 41.47 36.32 -25.31
N LEU A 111 41.36 35.38 -24.34
CA LEU A 111 42.25 34.92 -23.22
C LEU A 111 42.94 35.92 -22.25
N PRO A 112 43.39 35.53 -21.02
CA PRO A 112 43.43 34.19 -20.40
C PRO A 112 42.81 34.07 -18.98
N GLU A 113 42.73 32.83 -18.54
CA GLU A 113 42.28 32.29 -17.24
C GLU A 113 43.15 32.71 -16.03
N PRO A 114 42.52 32.91 -14.85
CA PRO A 114 43.19 32.70 -13.57
C PRO A 114 42.41 31.71 -12.67
N GLU A 115 43.05 30.60 -12.29
CA GLU A 115 42.72 29.84 -11.07
C GLU A 115 43.43 30.46 -9.84
N PRO A 116 43.10 30.08 -8.59
CA PRO A 116 41.79 30.06 -7.94
C PRO A 116 41.85 30.84 -6.60
N ALA A 117 40.71 31.14 -5.98
CA ALA A 117 40.64 31.61 -4.59
C ALA A 117 39.57 30.82 -3.83
N PRO A 118 39.77 30.53 -2.53
CA PRO A 118 39.11 29.43 -1.83
C PRO A 118 37.64 29.75 -1.56
N ALA A 119 36.78 28.75 -1.74
CA ALA A 119 35.40 28.81 -1.28
C ALA A 119 35.37 28.81 0.26
N PRO A 120 34.57 29.67 0.91
CA PRO A 120 34.22 29.43 2.30
C PRO A 120 33.32 28.20 2.37
N GLU A 121 33.69 27.26 3.23
CA GLU A 121 32.86 26.12 3.63
C GLU A 121 31.52 26.65 4.16
N VAL A 122 30.44 26.34 3.46
CA VAL A 122 29.08 26.58 3.94
C VAL A 122 28.60 25.27 4.54
N ASP A 123 28.56 25.26 5.87
CA ASP A 123 28.00 24.22 6.72
C ASP A 123 26.57 23.86 6.25
N LEU A 124 26.41 22.63 5.77
CA LEU A 124 25.13 22.03 5.40
C LEU A 124 24.44 21.56 6.68
N SER A 125 23.80 22.50 7.38
CA SER A 125 22.85 22.16 8.42
C SER A 125 21.71 23.17 8.42
N ALA A 126 20.85 23.08 7.40
CA ALA A 126 19.56 23.75 7.37
C ALA A 126 18.47 22.68 7.55
N GLU A 127 17.99 22.59 8.79
CA GLU A 127 16.70 22.03 9.18
C GLU A 127 15.61 22.63 8.28
N GLU A 128 14.97 21.80 7.45
CA GLU A 128 13.89 22.25 6.58
C GLU A 128 12.62 22.43 7.41
N ALA A 129 12.22 23.69 7.60
CA ALA A 129 11.06 24.08 8.38
C ALA A 129 9.73 23.60 7.74
N PRO A 130 8.65 23.43 8.54
CA PRO A 130 7.36 22.94 8.04
C PRO A 130 6.72 23.91 7.05
N GLN A 131 6.19 23.37 5.94
CA GLN A 131 5.38 24.07 4.94
C GLN A 131 4.04 24.53 5.56
N PRO A 132 3.57 25.77 5.31
CA PRO A 132 2.33 26.29 5.88
C PRO A 132 1.12 25.88 5.00
N GLY A 133 0.32 24.90 5.43
CA GLY A 133 -0.98 24.64 4.78
C GLY A 133 -1.69 23.33 5.09
N SER A 134 -1.03 22.30 5.62
CA SER A 134 -1.66 21.02 5.97
C SER A 134 -1.50 20.72 7.45
N VAL A 135 -2.52 21.06 8.25
CA VAL A 135 -2.53 20.77 9.69
C VAL A 135 -3.05 19.33 9.86
N GLU A 136 -2.14 18.41 10.16
CA GLU A 136 -2.48 17.03 10.58
C GLU A 136 -3.46 17.06 11.76
N LEU A 137 -4.44 16.15 11.79
CA LEU A 137 -5.41 16.07 12.88
C LEU A 137 -4.66 15.88 14.20
N PRO A 138 -4.85 16.77 15.19
CA PRO A 138 -4.12 16.70 16.43
C PRO A 138 -4.50 15.43 17.17
N TYR A 139 -3.52 14.59 17.46
CA TYR A 139 -3.71 13.44 18.33
C TYR A 139 -3.96 13.93 19.75
N LYS A 140 -5.15 13.64 20.29
CA LYS A 140 -5.50 13.94 21.68
C LYS A 140 -5.33 12.68 22.50
N GLU A 141 -4.31 12.64 23.33
CA GLU A 141 -4.17 11.59 24.33
C GLU A 141 -5.27 11.75 25.39
N ARG A 142 -6.12 10.73 25.53
CA ARG A 142 -7.25 10.75 26.48
C ARG A 142 -7.09 9.73 27.60
N SER A 143 -6.19 8.76 27.42
CA SER A 143 -5.90 7.69 28.38
C SER A 143 -4.53 7.08 28.08
N VAL A 144 -3.88 6.48 29.08
CA VAL A 144 -2.62 5.70 28.93
C VAL A 144 -2.76 4.62 27.85
N TRP A 145 -3.99 4.09 27.70
CA TRP A 145 -4.31 3.06 26.73
C TRP A 145 -4.21 3.55 25.27
N THR A 146 -4.53 4.81 24.97
CA THR A 146 -4.45 5.31 23.58
C THR A 146 -3.00 5.38 23.08
N GLN A 147 -2.05 5.73 23.96
CA GLN A 147 -0.63 5.72 23.63
C GLN A 147 -0.12 4.29 23.49
N HIS A 148 -0.47 3.40 24.42
CA HIS A 148 -0.08 2.00 24.34
C HIS A 148 -0.55 1.32 23.04
N LEU A 149 -1.80 1.54 22.61
CA LEU A 149 -2.27 1.02 21.32
C LEU A 149 -1.50 1.57 20.12
N HIS A 150 -1.14 2.85 20.18
CA HIS A 150 -0.32 3.46 19.15
C HIS A 150 1.03 2.72 19.07
N ASP A 151 1.68 2.53 20.20
CA ASP A 151 2.95 1.81 20.30
C ASP A 151 2.81 0.34 19.84
N VAL A 152 1.76 -0.35 20.27
CA VAL A 152 1.44 -1.72 19.85
C VAL A 152 1.32 -1.80 18.34
N PHE A 153 0.63 -0.86 17.68
CA PHE A 153 0.53 -0.83 16.22
C PHE A 153 1.89 -0.53 15.55
N GLN A 154 2.68 0.38 16.11
CA GLN A 154 4.00 0.74 15.59
C GLN A 154 5.00 -0.43 15.69
N GLU A 155 4.87 -1.28 16.71
CA GLU A 155 5.78 -2.39 17.01
C GLU A 155 5.29 -3.76 16.52
N ASN A 156 3.98 -4.00 16.41
CA ASN A 156 3.42 -5.32 16.09
C ASN A 156 2.92 -5.44 14.65
N ILE A 157 3.71 -6.13 13.83
CA ILE A 157 3.19 -7.25 13.02
C ILE A 157 4.10 -8.44 13.23
N ARG A 158 3.55 -9.52 13.80
CA ARG A 158 4.23 -10.81 13.85
C ARG A 158 4.16 -11.46 12.46
N ILE A 159 5.04 -11.05 11.54
CA ILE A 159 5.25 -11.79 10.29
C ILE A 159 5.98 -13.09 10.67
N PRO A 160 5.40 -14.28 10.45
CA PRO A 160 6.06 -15.53 10.80
C PRO A 160 7.39 -15.67 10.06
N ALA A 161 8.44 -16.10 10.77
CA ALA A 161 9.80 -16.16 10.23
C ALA A 161 9.94 -17.07 8.99
N SER A 162 9.01 -18.00 8.78
CA SER A 162 8.94 -18.90 7.62
C SER A 162 8.67 -18.18 6.29
N HIS A 163 8.05 -17.00 6.32
CA HIS A 163 7.70 -16.21 5.12
C HIS A 163 8.61 -15.00 4.92
N LYS A 164 9.72 -14.92 5.66
CA LYS A 164 10.79 -13.97 5.36
C LYS A 164 11.44 -14.39 4.05
N THR A 165 10.93 -13.89 2.93
CA THR A 165 11.59 -14.03 1.64
C THR A 165 12.98 -13.44 1.79
N SER A 166 14.01 -14.29 1.72
CA SER A 166 15.38 -13.96 2.09
C SER A 166 16.03 -12.88 1.21
N ASN A 167 15.33 -12.38 0.17
CA ASN A 167 15.89 -11.52 -0.85
C ASN A 167 15.05 -10.27 -1.24
N SER A 168 13.94 -9.92 -0.59
CA SER A 168 13.29 -8.61 -0.83
C SER A 168 13.05 -7.80 0.43
N THR A 169 14.15 -7.20 0.90
CA THR A 169 14.10 -5.85 1.47
C THR A 169 14.63 -4.87 0.42
N GLN A 170 14.14 -4.95 -0.82
CA GLN A 170 14.08 -3.71 -1.58
C GLN A 170 13.27 -2.76 -0.72
N LYS A 171 13.92 -1.67 -0.32
CA LYS A 171 13.50 -0.70 0.67
C LYS A 171 12.17 -0.10 0.19
N PHE A 172 11.06 -0.77 0.50
CA PHE A 172 9.74 -0.24 0.19
C PHE A 172 9.64 1.10 0.92
N ALA A 173 9.61 2.17 0.14
CA ALA A 173 9.30 3.48 0.66
C ALA A 173 7.78 3.59 0.53
N PRO A 174 7.03 3.48 1.63
CA PRO A 174 5.59 3.68 1.55
C PRO A 174 5.31 5.07 0.97
N PRO A 175 4.25 5.23 0.15
CA PRO A 175 3.83 6.54 -0.30
C PRO A 175 3.62 7.42 0.94
N LYS A 176 4.49 8.42 1.13
CA LYS A 176 4.35 9.35 2.24
C LYS A 176 3.21 10.27 1.90
N SER A 177 2.24 10.42 2.80
CA SER A 177 1.20 11.41 2.60
C SER A 177 1.81 12.80 2.64
N THR A 178 1.87 13.47 1.48
CA THR A 178 2.44 14.81 1.34
C THR A 178 1.44 15.91 1.64
N GLY A 179 0.14 15.58 1.68
CA GLY A 179 -0.91 16.48 2.16
C GLY A 179 -2.34 15.97 1.93
N PRO A 180 -3.36 16.78 2.30
CA PRO A 180 -4.79 16.43 2.21
C PRO A 180 -5.32 16.26 0.78
N TRP A 181 -4.50 16.56 -0.23
CA TRP A 181 -4.87 16.46 -1.64
C TRP A 181 -4.63 15.07 -2.22
N GLU A 182 -4.29 14.07 -1.40
CA GLU A 182 -4.02 12.71 -1.85
C GLU A 182 -5.15 11.76 -1.42
N ASP A 183 -5.79 11.12 -2.39
CA ASP A 183 -6.75 10.05 -2.13
C ASP A 183 -6.00 8.71 -2.00
N PHE A 184 -5.95 8.22 -0.77
CA PHE A 184 -5.38 6.93 -0.41
C PHE A 184 -6.40 5.78 -0.41
N SER A 185 -7.69 6.08 -0.56
CA SER A 185 -8.76 5.07 -0.50
C SER A 185 -8.54 3.98 -1.57
N LEU A 186 -8.18 4.39 -2.78
CA LEU A 186 -7.83 3.48 -3.88
C LEU A 186 -6.57 2.66 -3.61
N VAL A 187 -5.56 3.25 -2.94
CA VAL A 187 -4.33 2.54 -2.56
C VAL A 187 -4.65 1.36 -1.65
N PHE A 188 -5.54 1.57 -0.69
CA PHE A 188 -5.97 0.54 0.23
C PHE A 188 -6.84 -0.51 -0.46
N VAL A 189 -7.85 -0.09 -1.24
CA VAL A 189 -8.75 -1.00 -1.97
C VAL A 189 -7.98 -1.93 -2.91
N GLU A 190 -7.09 -1.40 -3.75
CA GLU A 190 -6.29 -2.21 -4.70
C GLU A 190 -5.39 -3.23 -3.97
N GLN A 191 -4.86 -2.89 -2.78
CA GLN A 191 -4.10 -3.84 -1.98
C GLN A 191 -4.98 -4.92 -1.36
N VAL A 192 -6.17 -4.58 -0.87
CA VAL A 192 -7.13 -5.56 -0.34
C VAL A 192 -7.60 -6.50 -1.44
N GLN A 193 -7.88 -6.00 -2.64
CA GLN A 193 -8.22 -6.85 -3.78
C GLN A 193 -7.13 -7.86 -4.10
N LEU A 194 -5.85 -7.46 -3.99
CA LEU A 194 -4.73 -8.37 -4.17
C LEU A 194 -4.64 -9.42 -3.06
N ASP A 195 -4.89 -9.05 -1.79
CA ASP A 195 -4.95 -10.01 -0.68
C ASP A 195 -6.10 -11.02 -0.86
N VAL A 196 -7.29 -10.55 -1.23
CA VAL A 196 -8.46 -11.40 -1.48
C VAL A 196 -8.22 -12.37 -2.64
N LEU A 197 -7.57 -11.89 -3.72
CA LEU A 197 -7.17 -12.75 -4.82
C LEU A 197 -6.12 -13.79 -4.38
N ALA A 198 -5.14 -13.37 -3.58
CA ALA A 198 -4.13 -14.26 -3.03
C ALA A 198 -4.76 -15.33 -2.11
N ASP A 199 -5.74 -14.96 -1.27
CA ASP A 199 -6.48 -15.87 -0.41
C ASP A 199 -7.31 -16.88 -1.22
N LYS A 200 -8.07 -16.40 -2.22
CA LYS A 200 -8.85 -17.23 -3.16
C LYS A 200 -8.02 -18.35 -3.78
N TYR A 201 -6.74 -18.10 -4.05
CA TYR A 201 -5.82 -19.07 -4.64
C TYR A 201 -4.82 -19.68 -3.65
N GLY A 202 -4.87 -19.36 -2.35
CA GLY A 202 -3.97 -19.89 -1.33
C GLY A 202 -2.50 -19.49 -1.51
N ILE A 203 -2.23 -18.25 -1.91
CA ILE A 203 -0.88 -17.70 -2.12
C ILE A 203 -0.44 -16.97 -0.84
N GLU A 204 -0.09 -17.74 0.20
CA GLU A 204 0.22 -17.19 1.54
C GLU A 204 1.35 -16.16 1.52
N ASP A 205 2.43 -16.41 0.77
CA ASP A 205 3.57 -15.49 0.68
C ASP A 205 3.16 -14.10 0.14
N LEU A 206 2.21 -14.07 -0.80
CA LEU A 206 1.69 -12.81 -1.32
C LEU A 206 0.80 -12.11 -0.29
N ARG A 207 -0.06 -12.84 0.43
CA ARG A 207 -0.87 -12.27 1.53
C ARG A 207 0.01 -11.60 2.58
N TYR A 208 1.08 -12.27 3.03
CA TYR A 208 2.03 -11.68 3.98
C TYR A 208 2.73 -10.45 3.43
N LEU A 209 3.13 -10.46 2.16
CA LEU A 209 3.75 -9.31 1.52
C LEU A 209 2.79 -8.11 1.44
N VAL A 210 1.52 -8.37 1.10
CA VAL A 210 0.47 -7.34 1.07
C VAL A 210 0.26 -6.75 2.46
N LEU A 211 0.06 -7.59 3.48
CA LEU A 211 -0.10 -7.14 4.87
C LEU A 211 1.09 -6.29 5.34
N SER A 212 2.32 -6.71 5.02
CA SER A 212 3.52 -5.96 5.38
C SER A 212 3.58 -4.58 4.73
N LYS A 213 3.22 -4.48 3.45
CA LYS A 213 3.21 -3.20 2.72
C LYS A 213 2.07 -2.30 3.15
N LEU A 214 0.91 -2.87 3.42
CA LEU A 214 -0.25 -2.15 3.92
C LEU A 214 0.03 -1.57 5.31
N HIS A 215 0.65 -2.33 6.20
CA HIS A 215 1.10 -1.84 7.51
C HIS A 215 2.11 -0.72 7.40
N GLN A 216 3.13 -0.87 6.55
CA GLN A 216 4.11 0.20 6.31
C GLN A 216 3.44 1.47 5.76
N THR A 217 2.43 1.30 4.89
CA THR A 217 1.64 2.41 4.35
C THR A 217 0.85 3.10 5.46
N LEU A 218 0.06 2.35 6.24
CA LEU A 218 -0.73 2.85 7.37
C LEU A 218 0.14 3.50 8.47
N ARG A 219 1.33 2.97 8.72
CA ARG A 219 2.29 3.53 9.67
C ARG A 219 2.79 4.91 9.27
N SER A 220 2.94 5.14 7.97
CA SER A 220 3.38 6.42 7.41
C SER A 220 2.23 7.37 7.05
N PHE A 221 1.00 6.86 7.12
CA PHE A 221 -0.19 7.60 6.74
C PHE A 221 -0.58 8.58 7.85
N LYS A 222 -1.00 9.77 7.42
CA LYS A 222 -1.37 10.87 8.31
C LYS A 222 -2.79 11.31 8.00
N LEU A 223 -3.61 11.42 9.03
CA LEU A 223 -4.99 11.88 8.92
C LEU A 223 -4.99 13.41 8.93
N TYR A 224 -5.18 14.04 7.77
CA TYR A 224 -5.19 15.51 7.65
C TYR A 224 -6.60 16.12 7.72
N ASP A 225 -7.59 15.45 7.15
CA ASP A 225 -8.93 15.98 6.97
C ASP A 225 -10.02 14.90 7.05
N ASP A 226 -11.27 15.35 6.98
CA ASP A 226 -12.45 14.50 7.02
C ASP A 226 -12.47 13.50 5.84
N ALA A 227 -11.86 13.85 4.70
CA ALA A 227 -11.73 12.97 3.55
C ALA A 227 -10.80 11.79 3.82
N GLY A 228 -9.64 12.03 4.46
CA GLY A 228 -8.74 10.97 4.91
C GLY A 228 -9.38 10.05 5.95
N VAL A 229 -10.17 10.60 6.89
CA VAL A 229 -10.95 9.81 7.86
C VAL A 229 -12.00 8.95 7.14
N ALA A 230 -12.75 9.53 6.21
CA ALA A 230 -13.73 8.80 5.41
C ALA A 230 -13.08 7.67 4.59
N GLY A 231 -11.93 7.93 3.97
CA GLY A 231 -11.18 6.92 3.21
C GLY A 231 -10.73 5.73 4.06
N ILE A 232 -10.31 5.95 5.31
CA ILE A 232 -10.01 4.86 6.25
C ILE A 232 -11.26 4.05 6.58
N PHE A 233 -12.42 4.68 6.76
CA PHE A 233 -13.66 3.95 7.07
C PHE A 233 -14.21 3.21 5.86
N GLU A 234 -14.09 3.75 4.65
CA GLU A 234 -14.36 2.98 3.43
C GLU A 234 -13.43 1.78 3.30
N PHE A 235 -12.14 1.94 3.60
CA PHE A 235 -11.20 0.84 3.66
C PHE A 235 -11.60 -0.23 4.69
N VAL A 236 -12.03 0.16 5.90
CA VAL A 236 -12.57 -0.76 6.91
C VAL A 236 -13.78 -1.51 6.36
N ARG A 237 -14.78 -0.79 5.83
CA ARG A 237 -15.97 -1.42 5.25
C ARG A 237 -15.61 -2.39 4.13
N PHE A 238 -14.66 -2.02 3.28
CA PHE A 238 -14.22 -2.86 2.16
C PHE A 238 -13.57 -4.15 2.65
N VAL A 239 -12.68 -4.08 3.65
CA VAL A 239 -12.01 -5.25 4.23
C VAL A 239 -13.02 -6.21 4.82
N TYR A 240 -13.95 -5.73 5.65
CA TYR A 240 -14.95 -6.57 6.31
C TYR A 240 -16.00 -7.13 5.35
N SER A 241 -16.20 -6.50 4.19
CA SER A 241 -17.09 -6.99 3.13
C SER A 241 -16.45 -8.07 2.25
N ASN A 242 -15.12 -8.11 2.16
CA ASN A 242 -14.39 -8.99 1.24
C ASN A 242 -13.57 -10.09 1.92
N THR A 243 -13.53 -10.12 3.24
CA THR A 243 -12.86 -11.18 4.02
C THR A 243 -13.90 -12.01 4.76
N PRO A 244 -13.66 -13.33 4.98
CA PRO A 244 -14.57 -14.15 5.77
C PRO A 244 -14.58 -13.71 7.25
N PRO A 245 -15.69 -13.93 7.97
CA PRO A 245 -15.74 -13.67 9.40
C PRO A 245 -14.76 -14.57 10.17
N ASP A 246 -14.21 -14.03 11.26
CA ASP A 246 -13.38 -14.79 12.19
C ASP A 246 -14.12 -16.04 12.70
N HIS A 247 -13.44 -17.18 12.68
CA HIS A 247 -13.96 -18.44 13.18
C HIS A 247 -13.19 -18.89 14.42
N GLY A 248 -13.80 -18.71 15.59
CA GLY A 248 -13.20 -19.10 16.87
C GLY A 248 -12.02 -18.22 17.26
N ASN A 249 -10.82 -18.79 17.33
CA ASN A 249 -9.59 -18.10 17.73
C ASN A 249 -8.68 -17.74 16.54
N ILE A 250 -9.13 -17.97 15.31
CA ILE A 250 -8.41 -17.61 14.09
C ILE A 250 -8.99 -16.28 13.60
N CYS A 251 -8.18 -15.22 13.72
CA CYS A 251 -8.53 -13.90 13.23
C CYS A 251 -7.95 -13.71 11.85
N ASP A 252 -8.72 -13.16 10.91
CA ASP A 252 -8.16 -12.78 9.63
C ASP A 252 -7.08 -11.68 9.84
N PRO A 253 -5.86 -11.85 9.31
CA PRO A 253 -4.77 -10.91 9.54
C PRO A 253 -5.08 -9.49 9.04
N LEU A 254 -5.86 -9.36 7.96
CA LEU A 254 -6.22 -8.07 7.39
C LEU A 254 -7.25 -7.37 8.28
N ARG A 255 -8.27 -8.08 8.76
CA ARG A 255 -9.22 -7.55 9.76
C ARG A 255 -8.52 -7.09 11.03
N THR A 256 -7.57 -7.89 11.51
CA THR A 256 -6.77 -7.58 12.70
C THR A 256 -5.93 -6.32 12.49
N LEU A 257 -5.23 -6.21 11.36
CA LEU A 257 -4.43 -5.03 11.00
C LEU A 257 -5.28 -3.76 10.99
N VAL A 258 -6.45 -3.83 10.36
CA VAL A 258 -7.33 -2.66 10.21
C VAL A 258 -7.95 -2.25 11.53
N ALA A 259 -8.47 -3.19 12.31
CA ALA A 259 -9.02 -2.88 13.63
C ALA A 259 -7.94 -2.33 14.57
N LEU A 260 -6.71 -2.86 14.50
CA LEU A 260 -5.57 -2.36 15.27
C LEU A 260 -5.19 -0.94 14.86
N TYR A 261 -5.16 -0.65 13.56
CA TYR A 261 -4.90 0.70 13.06
C TYR A 261 -5.97 1.69 13.56
N VAL A 262 -7.25 1.37 13.42
CA VAL A 262 -8.34 2.24 13.90
C VAL A 262 -8.24 2.49 15.41
N ALA A 263 -7.93 1.46 16.19
CA ALA A 263 -7.67 1.58 17.62
C ALA A 263 -6.48 2.52 17.90
N SER A 264 -5.38 2.38 17.15
CA SER A 264 -4.16 3.21 17.30
C SER A 264 -4.37 4.70 17.04
N VAL A 265 -5.34 5.06 16.19
CA VAL A 265 -5.68 6.46 15.84
C VAL A 265 -6.91 6.97 16.57
N LEU A 266 -7.43 6.23 17.57
CA LEU A 266 -8.65 6.59 18.29
C LEU A 266 -8.59 7.99 18.93
N GLY A 267 -7.40 8.43 19.37
CA GLY A 267 -7.18 9.78 19.88
C GLY A 267 -7.44 10.91 18.88
N GLN A 268 -7.41 10.61 17.57
CA GLN A 268 -7.72 11.54 16.47
C GLN A 268 -9.18 11.43 16.03
N ILE A 269 -9.69 10.20 15.84
CA ILE A 269 -11.01 9.97 15.20
C ILE A 269 -12.17 9.79 16.19
N GLY A 270 -11.92 9.62 17.49
CA GLY A 270 -12.94 9.16 18.44
C GLY A 270 -14.14 10.10 18.64
N GLU A 271 -14.00 11.40 18.37
CA GLU A 271 -15.11 12.38 18.41
C GLU A 271 -15.75 12.63 17.04
N HIS A 272 -15.18 12.10 15.97
CA HIS A 272 -15.62 12.36 14.61
C HIS A 272 -16.96 11.69 14.34
N GLU A 273 -17.92 12.40 13.75
CA GLU A 273 -19.27 11.86 13.48
C GLU A 273 -19.20 10.60 12.59
N ALA A 274 -18.34 10.60 11.57
CA ALA A 274 -18.13 9.42 10.72
C ALA A 274 -17.66 8.16 11.49
N PHE A 275 -16.97 8.33 12.63
CA PHE A 275 -16.60 7.18 13.47
C PHE A 275 -17.81 6.63 14.22
N LYS A 276 -18.70 7.52 14.71
CA LYS A 276 -19.95 7.10 15.35
C LYS A 276 -20.86 6.38 14.36
N GLU A 277 -21.00 6.90 13.14
CA GLU A 277 -21.75 6.24 12.07
C GLU A 277 -21.22 4.82 11.79
N LEU A 278 -19.90 4.66 11.70
CA LEU A 278 -19.27 3.35 11.51
C LEU A 278 -19.57 2.38 12.67
N LEU A 279 -19.63 2.87 13.91
CA LEU A 279 -20.01 2.05 15.07
C LEU A 279 -21.50 1.69 15.08
N GLU A 280 -22.37 2.60 14.63
CA GLU A 280 -23.81 2.40 14.53
C GLU A 280 -24.19 1.37 13.45
N GLU A 281 -23.37 1.21 12.41
CA GLU A 281 -23.50 0.13 11.42
C GLU A 281 -23.38 -1.27 12.06
N GLY A 282 -22.65 -1.39 13.17
CA GLY A 282 -22.46 -2.63 13.89
C GLY A 282 -21.58 -3.65 13.13
N GLY A 283 -21.89 -4.94 13.29
CA GLY A 283 -21.18 -6.02 12.60
C GLY A 283 -19.88 -6.48 13.25
N ALA A 284 -19.13 -7.32 12.53
CA ALA A 284 -17.92 -7.97 13.05
C ALA A 284 -16.80 -6.96 13.39
N PHE A 285 -16.74 -5.84 12.65
CA PHE A 285 -15.75 -4.79 12.92
C PHE A 285 -15.83 -4.28 14.36
N VAL A 286 -17.04 -4.00 14.87
CA VAL A 286 -17.21 -3.49 16.24
C VAL A 286 -16.73 -4.50 17.27
N ALA A 287 -17.00 -5.79 17.06
CA ALA A 287 -16.52 -6.85 17.94
C ALA A 287 -14.99 -6.97 17.92
N ASP A 288 -14.38 -6.94 16.73
CA ASP A 288 -12.93 -7.03 16.54
C ASP A 288 -12.20 -5.81 17.12
N PHE A 289 -12.77 -4.63 16.91
CA PHE A 289 -12.30 -3.38 17.50
C PHE A 289 -12.26 -3.47 19.02
N TRP A 290 -13.39 -3.74 19.68
CA TRP A 290 -13.44 -3.83 21.14
C TRP A 290 -12.61 -4.98 21.71
N ARG A 291 -12.46 -6.10 20.98
CA ARG A 291 -11.54 -7.18 21.35
C ARG A 291 -10.10 -6.68 21.44
N ILE A 292 -9.63 -5.88 20.49
CA ILE A 292 -8.28 -5.27 20.53
C ILE A 292 -8.17 -4.31 21.72
N ILE A 293 -9.21 -3.53 21.99
CA ILE A 293 -9.27 -2.61 23.12
C ILE A 293 -9.07 -3.33 24.44
N TRP A 294 -9.88 -4.34 24.71
CA TRP A 294 -9.82 -5.05 26.00
C TRP A 294 -8.63 -5.99 26.12
N SER A 295 -8.10 -6.51 25.00
CA SER A 295 -6.90 -7.36 25.03
C SER A 295 -5.66 -6.58 25.46
N SER A 296 -5.59 -5.29 25.11
CA SER A 296 -4.47 -4.42 25.47
C SER A 296 -4.59 -3.80 26.88
N GLU A 297 -5.75 -3.88 27.52
CA GLU A 297 -5.94 -3.47 28.92
C GLU A 297 -5.30 -4.47 29.90
N ASN A 298 -5.36 -5.77 29.58
CA ASN A 298 -4.85 -6.86 30.43
C ASN A 298 -3.32 -6.97 30.50
N ASP A 299 -2.59 -6.30 29.59
CA ASP A 299 -1.13 -6.30 29.55
C ASP A 299 -0.48 -5.13 30.32
N THR A 300 -1.29 -4.26 30.96
CA THR A 300 -0.76 -3.19 31.81
C THR A 300 -0.47 -3.71 33.23
N PRO A 301 0.80 -3.74 33.69
CA PRO A 301 1.11 -4.15 35.05
C PRO A 301 0.57 -3.11 36.05
N THR A 302 -0.12 -3.60 37.06
CA THR A 302 -0.77 -2.84 38.14
C THR A 302 0.24 -2.21 39.10
#